data_AF-A0A0M9DI04-F1
#
_entry.id   AF-A0A0M9DI04-F1
#
_cell.length_a   1.000
_cell.length_b   1.000
_cell.length_c   1.000
_cell.angle_alpha   90.00
_cell.angle_beta   90.00
_cell.angle_gamma   90.00
#
_symmetry.space_group_name_H-M   'P 1'
#
loop_
_entity.id
_entity.type
_entity.pdbx_description
1 polymer ?
#
loop_
_entity_poly.entity_id
_entity_poly.type
_entity_poly.pdbx_seq_one_letter_code
_entity_poly.pdbx_strand_id
1 'polypeptide(L)'
;MNANNHRLRTWTEQRMISIPQLFFQFYKELNMEDEEALIVMHLLAFHMEGNDFPTPSDLKNRLTMSDHDITSRLQRLMQKGFLEIIRDVDVSGRLYEKYAVYPLWERIVQMMDMKEQQKSTVTLQQEEGDLFRLFEEEMGRLLSPLELEKIGSWLDEDKHSPALIKEALKEAVFAEKLSIRYIDRILLEWKKKNITTPQAAQKQTEQFRKQQTLNRTPARTAQQEIPPSTNKVPFYNWLEERE
;
A
#
# COMPACT_ATOMS: atom_id res chain seq x y z
N MET A 1 -31.58 17.97 47.99
CA MET A 1 -31.00 17.76 46.64
C MET A 1 -30.04 18.91 46.35
N ASN A 2 -28.80 18.67 45.88
CA ASN A 2 -27.95 19.59 45.08
C ASN A 2 -26.44 19.22 45.06
N ALA A 3 -25.92 18.42 45.98
CA ALA A 3 -24.50 18.02 45.97
C ALA A 3 -24.09 17.21 44.71
N ASN A 4 -24.94 16.29 44.25
CA ASN A 4 -24.66 15.49 43.04
C ASN A 4 -24.62 16.35 41.77
N ASN A 5 -25.50 17.35 41.64
CA ASN A 5 -25.50 18.25 40.48
C ASN A 5 -24.24 19.12 40.41
N HIS A 6 -23.67 19.49 41.57
CA HIS A 6 -22.40 20.21 41.59
C HIS A 6 -21.23 19.32 41.12
N ARG A 7 -21.14 18.09 41.65
CA ARG A 7 -20.11 17.11 41.24
C ARG A 7 -20.18 16.76 39.75
N LEU A 8 -21.40 16.54 39.23
CA LEU A 8 -21.61 16.27 37.81
C LEU A 8 -21.13 17.43 36.93
N ARG A 9 -21.42 18.68 37.31
CA ARG A 9 -20.90 19.87 36.60
C ARG A 9 -19.37 19.92 36.62
N THR A 10 -18.75 19.75 37.78
CA THR A 10 -17.29 19.71 37.93
C THR A 10 -16.63 18.60 37.10
N TRP A 11 -17.31 17.47 36.88
CA TRP A 11 -16.83 16.41 35.98
C TRP A 11 -17.04 16.74 34.49
N THR A 12 -18.18 17.35 34.11
CA THR A 12 -18.40 17.80 32.72
C THR A 12 -17.54 19.00 32.30
N GLU A 13 -16.98 19.73 33.27
CA GLU A 13 -16.05 20.85 33.07
C GLU A 13 -14.58 20.40 32.97
N GLN A 14 -14.27 19.10 33.15
CA GLN A 14 -12.92 18.57 32.97
C GLN A 14 -12.50 18.62 31.50
N ARG A 15 -11.29 19.11 31.24
CA ARG A 15 -10.72 19.21 29.88
C ARG A 15 -10.45 17.81 29.34
N MET A 16 -10.92 17.55 28.12
CA MET A 16 -10.67 16.29 27.41
C MET A 16 -9.37 16.37 26.63
N ILE A 17 -8.64 15.25 26.55
CA ILE A 17 -7.39 15.13 25.78
C ILE A 17 -7.68 14.25 24.57
N SER A 18 -7.62 14.82 23.36
CA SER A 18 -7.74 14.06 22.12
C SER A 18 -6.37 13.56 21.66
N ILE A 19 -6.16 12.24 21.72
CA ILE A 19 -4.92 11.61 21.26
C ILE A 19 -5.21 10.87 19.95
N PRO A 20 -4.54 11.22 18.83
CA PRO A 20 -4.65 10.50 17.56
C PRO A 20 -4.41 8.99 17.72
N GLN A 21 -5.26 8.17 17.08
CA GLN A 21 -5.14 6.70 17.11
C GLN A 21 -3.77 6.21 16.61
N LEU A 22 -3.14 6.98 15.72
CA LEU A 22 -1.78 6.75 15.20
C LEU A 22 -0.75 6.59 16.34
N PHE A 23 -0.87 7.32 17.45
CA PHE A 23 0.00 7.15 18.61
C PHE A 23 0.00 5.71 19.11
N PHE A 24 -1.19 5.16 19.37
CA PHE A 24 -1.37 3.78 19.86
C PHE A 24 -0.97 2.71 18.84
N GLN A 25 -1.01 3.02 17.55
CA GLN A 25 -0.54 2.12 16.48
C GLN A 25 0.98 2.09 16.37
N PHE A 26 1.66 3.23 16.57
CA PHE A 26 3.07 3.39 16.21
C PHE A 26 4.04 3.51 17.39
N TYR A 27 3.62 3.84 18.62
CA TYR A 27 4.58 4.02 19.75
C TYR A 27 5.45 2.78 20.00
N LYS A 28 4.86 1.58 19.94
CA LYS A 28 5.58 0.31 20.08
C LYS A 28 6.61 0.10 18.97
N GLU A 29 6.29 0.49 17.74
CA GLU A 29 7.20 0.38 16.59
C GLU A 29 8.34 1.39 16.64
N LEU A 30 8.08 2.56 17.23
CA LEU A 30 9.09 3.56 17.60
C LEU A 30 9.93 3.13 18.83
N ASN A 31 9.79 1.89 19.31
CA ASN A 31 10.50 1.37 20.48
C ASN A 31 10.33 2.26 21.72
N MET A 32 9.12 2.79 21.91
CA MET A 32 8.68 3.50 23.11
C MET A 32 8.09 2.50 24.11
N GLU A 33 8.49 2.59 25.38
CA GLU A 33 7.92 1.78 26.47
C GLU A 33 6.56 2.34 26.93
N ASP A 34 5.69 1.49 27.47
CA ASP A 34 4.35 1.88 27.96
C ASP A 34 4.42 3.01 29.00
N GLU A 35 5.46 3.02 29.83
CA GLU A 35 5.76 4.07 30.81
C GLU A 35 6.12 5.42 30.13
N GLU A 36 6.91 5.36 29.05
CA GLU A 36 7.27 6.54 28.25
C GLU A 36 6.04 7.09 27.53
N ALA A 37 5.19 6.20 26.98
CA ALA A 37 3.92 6.56 26.38
C ALA A 37 2.97 7.22 27.40
N LEU A 38 2.86 6.66 28.61
CA LEU A 38 2.10 7.25 29.72
C LEU A 38 2.62 8.63 30.10
N ILE A 39 3.94 8.84 30.16
CA ILE A 39 4.53 10.16 30.40
C ILE A 39 4.13 11.14 29.29
N VAL A 40 4.24 10.78 28.01
CA VAL A 40 3.82 11.63 26.89
C VAL A 40 2.34 12.02 27.00
N MET A 41 1.45 11.08 27.34
CA MET A 41 0.03 11.38 27.55
C MET A 41 -0.21 12.34 28.73
N HIS A 42 0.56 12.23 29.80
CA HIS A 42 0.49 13.14 30.94
C HIS A 42 1.09 14.53 30.64
N LEU A 43 2.12 14.63 29.79
CA LEU A 43 2.62 15.92 29.32
C LEU A 43 1.57 16.66 28.49
N LEU A 44 0.85 15.95 27.61
CA LEU A 44 -0.31 16.52 26.88
C LEU A 44 -1.43 16.93 27.84
N ALA A 45 -1.67 16.17 28.92
CA ALA A 45 -2.62 16.54 29.96
C ALA A 45 -2.23 17.83 30.69
N PHE A 46 -0.97 17.96 31.11
CA PHE A 46 -0.47 19.14 31.80
C PHE A 46 -0.49 20.39 30.91
N HIS A 47 -0.12 20.27 29.63
CA HIS A 47 -0.27 21.35 28.66
C HIS A 47 -1.74 21.79 28.52
N MET A 48 -2.68 20.83 28.44
CA MET A 48 -4.11 21.13 28.46
C MET A 48 -4.60 21.77 29.76
N GLU A 49 -3.88 21.66 30.88
CA GLU A 49 -4.18 22.35 32.15
C GLU A 49 -3.53 23.73 32.27
N GLY A 50 -2.63 24.09 31.35
CA GLY A 50 -1.81 25.31 31.41
C GLY A 50 -0.50 25.16 32.18
N ASN A 51 -0.06 23.92 32.45
CA ASN A 51 1.28 23.62 32.93
C ASN A 51 2.12 23.07 31.78
N ASP A 52 2.85 23.96 31.10
CA ASP A 52 3.64 23.63 29.91
C ASP A 52 4.99 22.94 30.23
N PHE A 53 5.40 22.92 31.51
CA PHE A 53 6.66 22.35 31.96
C PHE A 53 6.55 21.69 33.36
N PRO A 54 5.73 20.62 33.49
CA PRO A 54 5.59 19.87 34.73
C PRO A 54 6.92 19.29 35.19
N THR A 55 7.21 19.42 36.49
CA THR A 55 8.39 18.82 37.10
C THR A 55 8.23 17.29 37.22
N PRO A 56 9.33 16.52 37.40
CA PRO A 56 9.23 15.09 37.69
C PRO A 56 8.32 14.77 38.89
N SER A 57 8.27 15.65 39.88
CA SER A 57 7.40 15.51 41.05
C SER A 57 5.93 15.80 40.77
N ASP A 58 5.62 16.69 39.81
CA ASP A 58 4.24 16.87 39.31
C ASP A 58 3.75 15.60 38.58
N LEU A 59 4.62 15.02 37.75
CA LEU A 59 4.35 13.74 37.06
C LEU A 59 4.18 12.59 38.05
N LYS A 60 5.00 12.52 39.11
CA LYS A 60 4.89 11.53 40.19
C LYS A 60 3.58 11.61 40.98
N ASN A 61 2.93 12.77 41.03
CA ASN A 61 1.60 12.89 41.64
C ASN A 61 0.50 12.19 40.81
N ARG A 62 0.79 11.78 39.57
CA ARG A 62 -0.13 11.12 38.64
C ARG A 62 0.33 9.71 38.22
N LEU A 63 1.63 9.45 38.25
CA LEU A 63 2.27 8.19 37.85
C LEU A 63 2.73 7.39 39.07
N THR A 64 2.75 6.06 38.96
CA THR A 64 3.20 5.14 40.01
C THR A 64 4.73 4.98 40.09
N MET A 65 5.49 5.85 39.42
CA MET A 65 6.94 5.77 39.24
C MET A 65 7.69 6.66 40.24
N SER A 66 9.00 6.42 40.46
CA SER A 66 9.82 7.34 41.26
C SER A 66 10.26 8.58 40.45
N ASP A 67 10.63 9.67 41.13
CA ASP A 67 11.15 10.88 40.45
C ASP A 67 12.39 10.58 39.60
N HIS A 68 13.23 9.64 40.05
CA HIS A 68 14.41 9.17 39.33
C HIS A 68 14.02 8.48 38.01
N ASP A 69 13.05 7.57 38.07
CA ASP A 69 12.63 6.80 36.90
C ASP A 69 11.95 7.72 35.88
N ILE A 70 11.06 8.61 36.33
CA ILE A 70 10.44 9.65 35.50
C ILE A 70 11.51 10.51 34.82
N THR A 71 12.53 10.95 35.56
CA THR A 71 13.65 11.74 35.00
C THR A 71 14.41 10.95 33.94
N SER A 72 14.70 9.67 34.18
CA SER A 72 15.38 8.79 33.22
C SER A 72 14.55 8.58 31.94
N ARG A 73 13.23 8.45 32.07
CA ARG A 73 12.28 8.25 30.97
C ARG A 73 12.13 9.53 30.13
N LEU A 74 12.03 10.69 30.77
CA LEU A 74 12.06 12.00 30.10
C LEU A 74 13.38 12.18 29.32
N GLN A 75 14.52 11.83 29.92
CA GLN A 75 15.82 11.87 29.23
C GLN A 75 15.87 10.93 28.02
N ARG A 76 15.33 9.71 28.12
CA ARG A 76 15.24 8.77 26.98
C ARG A 76 14.32 9.28 25.89
N LEU A 77 13.17 9.86 26.23
CA LEU A 77 12.26 10.50 25.27
C LEU A 77 12.94 11.64 24.49
N MET A 78 13.77 12.44 25.17
CA MET A 78 14.58 13.47 24.53
C MET A 78 15.70 12.89 23.65
N GLN A 79 16.42 11.86 24.12
CA GLN A 79 17.49 11.20 23.35
C GLN A 79 16.96 10.47 22.09
N LYS A 80 15.75 9.89 22.15
CA LYS A 80 15.06 9.30 21.00
C LYS A 80 14.54 10.36 20.00
N GLY A 81 14.48 11.63 20.42
CA GLY A 81 13.90 12.72 19.63
C GLY A 81 12.38 12.62 19.52
N PHE A 82 11.70 12.18 20.58
CA PHE A 82 10.24 12.17 20.70
C PHE A 82 9.71 13.35 21.53
N LEU A 83 10.59 13.94 22.33
CA LEU A 83 10.31 15.06 23.22
C LEU A 83 11.43 16.07 23.10
N GLU A 84 11.10 17.36 23.10
CA GLU A 84 12.09 18.44 23.15
C GLU A 84 11.70 19.48 24.20
N ILE A 85 12.69 20.26 24.66
CA ILE A 85 12.47 21.42 25.51
C ILE A 85 12.69 22.66 24.65
N ILE A 86 11.63 23.42 24.41
CA ILE A 86 11.67 24.68 23.66
C ILE A 86 11.50 25.86 24.60
N ARG A 87 12.07 27.01 24.20
CA ARG A 87 11.95 28.28 24.91
C ARG A 87 10.94 29.15 24.20
N ASP A 88 10.09 29.79 24.97
CA ASP A 88 9.05 30.69 24.48
C ASP A 88 8.99 31.96 25.35
N VAL A 89 8.30 32.99 24.86
CA VAL A 89 8.19 34.29 25.53
C VAL A 89 6.71 34.51 25.89
N ASP A 90 6.43 34.64 27.18
CA ASP A 90 5.09 35.00 27.66
C ASP A 90 4.70 36.43 27.23
N VAL A 91 3.40 36.76 27.25
CA VAL A 91 2.91 38.12 27.01
C VAL A 91 3.56 39.19 27.91
N SER A 92 4.11 38.79 29.06
CA SER A 92 4.89 39.63 29.97
C SER A 92 6.34 39.89 29.54
N GLY A 93 6.79 39.35 28.40
CA GLY A 93 8.18 39.41 27.94
C GLY A 93 9.14 38.47 28.68
N ARG A 94 8.62 37.57 29.52
CA ARG A 94 9.42 36.62 30.31
C ARG A 94 9.67 35.34 29.51
N LEU A 95 10.93 34.93 29.43
CA LEU A 95 11.33 33.63 28.90
C LEU A 95 10.85 32.51 29.83
N TYR A 96 10.21 31.49 29.25
CA TYR A 96 9.88 30.23 29.91
C TYR A 96 10.27 29.04 29.03
N GLU A 97 10.44 27.88 29.65
CA GLU A 97 10.69 26.61 28.97
C GLU A 97 9.41 25.78 28.95
N LYS A 98 9.21 24.98 27.89
CA LYS A 98 8.08 24.06 27.76
C LYS A 98 8.46 22.78 27.04
N TYR A 99 7.75 21.70 27.36
CA TYR A 99 7.87 20.43 26.68
C TYR A 99 7.08 20.44 25.37
N ALA A 100 7.72 20.12 24.25
CA ALA A 100 7.05 19.92 22.97
C ALA A 100 7.14 18.45 22.53
N VAL A 101 5.96 17.89 22.21
CA VAL A 101 5.76 16.51 21.72
C VAL A 101 5.72 16.47 20.18
N TYR A 102 5.88 17.61 19.50
CA TYR A 102 5.84 17.70 18.03
C TYR A 102 6.81 16.74 17.32
N PRO A 103 8.07 16.55 17.80
CA PRO A 103 9.00 15.59 17.19
C PRO A 103 8.47 14.15 17.14
N LEU A 104 7.68 13.72 18.13
CA LEU A 104 7.05 12.39 18.10
C LEU A 104 6.09 12.23 16.91
N TRP A 105 5.27 13.25 16.63
CA TRP A 105 4.32 13.20 15.52
C TRP A 105 5.05 13.16 14.16
N GLU A 106 6.14 13.90 14.03
CA GLU A 106 7.00 13.85 12.85
C GLU A 106 7.57 12.44 12.62
N ARG A 107 8.05 11.77 13.68
CA ARG A 107 8.52 10.38 13.61
C ARG A 107 7.43 9.39 13.21
N ILE A 108 6.19 9.59 13.69
CA ILE A 108 5.04 8.75 13.30
C ILE A 108 4.74 8.91 11.80
N VAL A 109 4.73 10.14 11.28
CA VAL A 109 4.52 10.40 9.84
C VAL A 109 5.64 9.77 9.00
N GLN A 110 6.90 9.96 9.37
CA GLN A 110 8.04 9.32 8.69
C GLN A 110 7.90 7.78 8.63
N MET A 111 7.46 7.14 9.72
CA MET A 111 7.20 5.70 9.76
C MET A 111 6.02 5.28 8.86
N MET A 112 4.99 6.10 8.74
CA MET A 112 3.87 5.85 7.82
C MET A 112 4.32 5.92 6.36
N ASP A 113 5.07 6.95 5.98
CA ASP A 113 5.59 7.13 4.62
C ASP A 113 6.50 5.95 4.22
N MET A 114 7.39 5.53 5.13
CA MET A 114 8.25 4.36 4.93
C MET A 114 7.45 3.06 4.72
N LYS A 115 6.37 2.86 5.50
CA LYS A 115 5.48 1.70 5.33
C LYS A 115 4.69 1.73 4.04
N GLU A 116 4.23 2.90 3.60
CA GLU A 116 3.51 3.03 2.34
C GLU A 116 4.41 2.71 1.15
N GLN A 117 5.67 3.17 1.17
CA GLN A 117 6.66 2.80 0.16
C GLN A 117 7.08 1.32 0.23
N GLN A 118 7.22 0.73 1.42
CA GLN A 118 7.47 -0.71 1.54
C GLN A 118 6.29 -1.53 1.03
N LYS A 119 5.05 -1.09 1.27
CA LYS A 119 3.86 -1.76 0.76
C LYS A 119 3.80 -1.71 -0.76
N SER A 120 4.08 -0.56 -1.37
CA SER A 120 4.08 -0.44 -2.85
C SER A 120 5.17 -1.30 -3.50
N THR A 121 6.38 -1.36 -2.92
CA THR A 121 7.46 -2.21 -3.45
C THR A 121 7.19 -3.70 -3.28
N VAL A 122 6.64 -4.14 -2.14
CA VAL A 122 6.23 -5.54 -1.93
C VAL A 122 5.08 -5.95 -2.85
N THR A 123 4.08 -5.09 -3.05
CA THR A 123 2.98 -5.38 -3.99
C THR A 123 3.48 -5.48 -5.43
N LEU A 124 4.40 -4.60 -5.87
CA LEU A 124 5.00 -4.71 -7.21
C LEU A 124 5.78 -6.03 -7.39
N GLN A 125 6.65 -6.38 -6.44
CA GLN A 125 7.42 -7.64 -6.49
C GLN A 125 6.51 -8.89 -6.48
N GLN A 126 5.37 -8.84 -5.78
CA GLN A 126 4.36 -9.91 -5.82
C GLN A 126 3.67 -9.96 -7.19
N GLU A 127 3.22 -8.82 -7.73
CA GLU A 127 2.57 -8.76 -9.05
C GLU A 127 3.46 -9.22 -10.20
N GLU A 128 4.77 -8.94 -10.11
CA GLU A 128 5.84 -9.42 -10.99
C GLU A 128 6.08 -10.92 -10.82
N GLY A 129 6.22 -11.42 -9.58
CA GLY A 129 6.36 -12.85 -9.31
C GLY A 129 5.18 -13.68 -9.84
N ASP A 130 3.96 -13.17 -9.66
CA ASP A 130 2.74 -13.76 -10.19
C ASP A 130 2.64 -13.63 -11.73
N LEU A 131 3.28 -12.63 -12.34
CA LEU A 131 3.39 -12.54 -13.80
C LEU A 131 4.23 -13.69 -14.34
N PHE A 132 5.42 -13.94 -13.80
CA PHE A 132 6.29 -15.03 -14.26
C PHE A 132 5.62 -16.39 -14.12
N ARG A 133 4.95 -16.66 -12.99
CA ARG A 133 4.18 -17.91 -12.77
C ARG A 133 3.08 -18.09 -13.80
N LEU A 134 2.30 -17.05 -14.08
CA LEU A 134 1.22 -17.13 -15.07
C LEU A 134 1.75 -17.45 -16.48
N PHE A 135 2.93 -16.92 -16.85
CA PHE A 135 3.59 -17.27 -18.10
C PHE A 135 4.01 -18.76 -18.12
N GLU A 136 4.56 -19.30 -17.02
CA GLU A 136 4.94 -20.71 -16.92
C GLU A 136 3.74 -21.67 -16.98
N GLU A 137 2.63 -21.30 -16.33
CA GLU A 137 1.37 -22.04 -16.35
C GLU A 137 0.77 -22.09 -17.77
N GLU A 138 0.59 -20.94 -18.42
CA GLU A 138 0.03 -20.86 -19.79
C GLU A 138 0.95 -21.54 -20.82
N MET A 139 2.28 -21.42 -20.67
CA MET A 139 3.24 -22.07 -21.58
C MET A 139 3.43 -23.56 -21.30
N GLY A 140 2.89 -24.09 -20.19
CA GLY A 140 3.01 -25.48 -19.78
C GLY A 140 4.46 -25.93 -19.49
N ARG A 141 5.37 -24.97 -19.24
CA ARG A 141 6.80 -25.21 -18.99
C ARG A 141 7.44 -24.02 -18.28
N LEU A 142 8.60 -24.28 -17.66
CA LEU A 142 9.46 -23.22 -17.13
C LEU A 142 9.96 -22.28 -18.24
N LEU A 143 10.19 -21.02 -17.87
CA LEU A 143 10.73 -19.99 -18.75
C LEU A 143 12.25 -20.18 -18.95
N SER A 144 12.73 -19.92 -20.17
CA SER A 144 14.16 -19.85 -20.48
C SER A 144 14.78 -18.56 -19.91
N PRO A 145 16.09 -18.51 -19.61
CA PRO A 145 16.76 -17.26 -19.19
C PRO A 145 16.53 -16.07 -20.13
N LEU A 146 16.54 -16.31 -21.45
CA LEU A 146 16.24 -15.28 -22.47
C LEU A 146 14.77 -14.82 -22.46
N GLU A 147 13.87 -15.67 -21.97
CA GLU A 147 12.44 -15.38 -21.86
C GLU A 147 12.15 -14.57 -20.59
N LEU A 148 12.81 -14.91 -19.48
CA LEU A 148 12.82 -14.14 -18.23
C LEU A 148 13.37 -12.72 -18.46
N GLU A 149 14.53 -12.61 -19.11
CA GLU A 149 15.15 -11.32 -19.49
C GLU A 149 14.18 -10.47 -20.33
N LYS A 150 13.48 -11.09 -21.29
CA LYS A 150 12.55 -10.36 -22.15
C LYS A 150 11.30 -9.89 -21.40
N ILE A 151 10.73 -10.70 -20.50
CA ILE A 151 9.63 -10.28 -19.64
C ILE A 151 10.06 -9.15 -18.69
N GLY A 152 11.27 -9.23 -18.13
CA GLY A 152 11.90 -8.15 -17.36
C GLY A 152 12.01 -6.84 -18.15
N SER A 153 12.48 -6.90 -19.41
CA SER A 153 12.58 -5.70 -20.26
C SER A 153 11.25 -4.96 -20.46
N TRP A 154 10.13 -5.68 -20.47
CA TRP A 154 8.81 -5.05 -20.59
C TRP A 154 8.40 -4.27 -19.33
N LEU A 155 8.83 -4.73 -18.16
CA LEU A 155 8.60 -4.08 -16.87
C LEU A 155 9.55 -2.90 -16.66
N ASP A 156 10.86 -3.12 -16.86
CA ASP A 156 11.91 -2.14 -16.52
C ASP A 156 12.12 -1.07 -17.61
N GLU A 157 12.33 -1.50 -18.86
CA GLU A 157 12.68 -0.60 -19.98
C GLU A 157 11.42 0.02 -20.61
N ASP A 158 10.43 -0.81 -20.92
CA ASP A 158 9.20 -0.36 -21.56
C ASP A 158 8.19 0.26 -20.57
N LYS A 159 8.34 0.00 -19.27
CA LYS A 159 7.46 0.46 -18.18
C LYS A 159 6.00 0.06 -18.36
N HIS A 160 5.77 -1.13 -18.90
CA HIS A 160 4.44 -1.71 -18.97
C HIS A 160 4.01 -2.22 -17.60
N SER A 161 2.77 -1.92 -17.20
CA SER A 161 2.24 -2.45 -15.93
C SER A 161 2.05 -3.97 -16.01
N PRO A 162 2.24 -4.73 -14.91
CA PRO A 162 2.02 -6.18 -14.90
C PRO A 162 0.62 -6.55 -15.43
N ALA A 163 -0.41 -5.76 -15.10
CA ALA A 163 -1.76 -5.92 -15.63
C ALA A 163 -1.86 -5.82 -17.16
N LEU A 164 -1.12 -4.91 -17.80
CA LEU A 164 -1.10 -4.78 -19.25
C LEU A 164 -0.41 -5.99 -19.92
N ILE A 165 0.69 -6.48 -19.33
CA ILE A 165 1.38 -7.68 -19.83
C ILE A 165 0.48 -8.93 -19.68
N LYS A 166 -0.28 -9.05 -18.58
CA LYS A 166 -1.29 -10.11 -18.39
C LYS A 166 -2.38 -10.08 -19.49
N GLU A 167 -2.84 -8.90 -19.92
CA GLU A 167 -3.76 -8.81 -21.06
C GLU A 167 -3.12 -9.19 -22.41
N ALA A 168 -1.83 -8.87 -22.62
CA ALA A 168 -1.11 -9.27 -23.84
C ALA A 168 -0.88 -10.80 -23.90
N LEU A 169 -0.62 -11.43 -22.76
CA LEU A 169 -0.55 -12.89 -22.62
C LEU A 169 -1.90 -13.53 -22.98
N LYS A 170 -3.02 -13.05 -22.39
CA LYS A 170 -4.36 -13.52 -22.72
C LYS A 170 -4.64 -13.45 -24.23
N GLU A 171 -4.31 -12.35 -24.90
CA GLU A 171 -4.51 -12.25 -26.35
C GLU A 171 -3.65 -13.24 -27.14
N ALA A 172 -2.41 -13.52 -26.72
CA ALA A 172 -1.58 -14.55 -27.35
C ALA A 172 -2.15 -15.97 -27.18
N VAL A 173 -2.77 -16.28 -26.04
CA VAL A 173 -3.51 -17.52 -25.79
C VAL A 173 -4.75 -17.60 -26.69
N PHE A 174 -5.59 -16.56 -26.72
CA PHE A 174 -6.79 -16.50 -27.57
C PHE A 174 -6.48 -16.55 -29.07
N ALA A 175 -5.32 -16.06 -29.51
CA ALA A 175 -4.87 -16.11 -30.90
C ALA A 175 -4.20 -17.45 -31.27
N GLU A 176 -4.17 -18.43 -30.36
CA GLU A 176 -3.48 -19.73 -30.48
C GLU A 176 -1.98 -19.58 -30.83
N LYS A 177 -1.36 -18.46 -30.41
CA LYS A 177 0.00 -18.04 -30.79
C LYS A 177 0.82 -17.66 -29.56
N LEU A 178 0.89 -18.60 -28.62
CA LEU A 178 1.62 -18.43 -27.38
C LEU A 178 3.14 -18.41 -27.62
N SER A 179 3.67 -17.21 -27.83
CA SER A 179 5.10 -16.96 -28.04
C SER A 179 5.46 -15.59 -27.49
N ILE A 180 6.55 -15.50 -26.74
CA ILE A 180 7.06 -14.22 -26.22
C ILE A 180 7.36 -13.21 -27.34
N ARG A 181 7.80 -13.66 -28.52
CA ARG A 181 7.98 -12.80 -29.71
C ARG A 181 6.66 -12.27 -30.29
N TYR A 182 5.54 -12.93 -30.02
CA TYR A 182 4.21 -12.47 -30.42
C TYR A 182 3.66 -11.46 -29.41
N ILE A 183 3.81 -11.77 -28.11
CA ILE A 183 3.46 -10.86 -27.00
C ILE A 183 4.25 -9.54 -27.09
N ASP A 184 5.55 -9.60 -27.40
CA ASP A 184 6.41 -8.43 -27.66
C ASP A 184 5.84 -7.51 -28.75
N ARG A 185 5.27 -8.09 -29.82
CA ARG A 185 4.64 -7.32 -30.91
C ARG A 185 3.31 -6.70 -30.48
N ILE A 186 2.50 -7.41 -29.69
CA ILE A 186 1.25 -6.89 -29.12
C ILE A 186 1.56 -5.67 -28.25
N LEU A 187 2.50 -5.80 -27.31
CA LEU A 187 2.95 -4.71 -26.43
C LEU A 187 3.51 -3.53 -27.22
N LEU A 188 4.36 -3.78 -28.22
CA LEU A 188 4.91 -2.74 -29.10
C LEU A 188 3.82 -2.00 -29.89
N GLU A 189 2.79 -2.70 -30.37
CA GLU A 189 1.64 -2.07 -31.03
C GLU A 189 0.77 -1.24 -30.06
N TRP A 190 0.58 -1.71 -28.83
CA TRP A 190 -0.13 -0.98 -27.79
C TRP A 190 0.63 0.28 -27.37
N LYS A 191 1.95 0.18 -27.20
CA LYS A 191 2.86 1.31 -26.94
C LYS A 191 2.75 2.37 -28.04
N LYS A 192 2.80 1.96 -29.32
CA LYS A 192 2.62 2.86 -30.48
C LYS A 192 1.25 3.55 -30.53
N LYS A 193 0.20 2.92 -29.98
CA LYS A 193 -1.17 3.46 -29.89
C LYS A 193 -1.42 4.25 -28.59
N ASN A 194 -0.39 4.47 -27.76
CA ASN A 194 -0.48 5.08 -26.42
C ASN A 194 -1.47 4.37 -25.47
N ILE A 195 -1.61 3.05 -25.60
CA ILE A 195 -2.47 2.22 -24.76
C ILE A 195 -1.70 1.82 -23.51
N THR A 196 -2.01 2.47 -22.39
CA THR A 196 -1.38 2.23 -21.07
C THR A 196 -2.30 1.53 -20.07
N THR A 197 -3.62 1.56 -20.29
CA THR A 197 -4.63 0.98 -19.39
C THR A 197 -5.11 -0.39 -19.91
N PRO A 198 -5.22 -1.43 -19.06
CA PRO A 198 -5.68 -2.76 -19.49
C PRO A 198 -7.09 -2.75 -20.14
N GLN A 199 -8.01 -1.92 -19.63
CA GLN A 199 -9.34 -1.74 -20.24
C GLN A 199 -9.29 -1.16 -21.67
N ALA A 200 -8.28 -0.33 -21.98
CA ALA A 200 -8.10 0.22 -23.31
C ALA A 200 -7.47 -0.81 -24.26
N ALA A 201 -6.57 -1.66 -23.75
CA ALA A 201 -6.02 -2.79 -24.48
C ALA A 201 -7.12 -3.79 -24.86
N GLN A 202 -7.95 -4.23 -23.91
CA GLN A 202 -9.07 -5.13 -24.16
C GLN A 202 -10.03 -4.61 -25.26
N LYS A 203 -10.39 -3.33 -25.21
CA LYS A 203 -11.22 -2.68 -26.25
C LYS A 203 -10.55 -2.66 -27.63
N GLN A 204 -9.25 -2.38 -27.71
CA GLN A 204 -8.52 -2.38 -28.98
C GLN A 204 -8.35 -3.79 -29.55
N THR A 205 -8.16 -4.79 -28.69
CA THR A 205 -8.15 -6.21 -29.03
C THR A 205 -9.48 -6.65 -29.62
N GLU A 206 -10.60 -6.35 -28.98
CA GLU A 206 -11.94 -6.66 -29.52
C GLU A 206 -12.19 -6.02 -30.90
N GLN A 207 -11.77 -4.77 -31.09
CA GLN A 207 -11.88 -4.07 -32.37
C GLN A 207 -11.03 -4.74 -33.46
N PHE A 208 -9.81 -5.15 -33.12
CA PHE A 208 -8.91 -5.85 -34.04
C PHE A 208 -9.45 -7.22 -34.45
N ARG A 209 -9.98 -8.01 -33.50
CA ARG A 209 -10.65 -9.29 -33.78
C ARG A 209 -11.85 -9.11 -34.72
N LYS A 210 -12.71 -8.10 -34.49
CA LYS A 210 -13.84 -7.76 -35.38
C LYS A 210 -13.37 -7.40 -36.80
N GLN A 211 -12.25 -6.69 -36.94
CA GLN A 211 -11.70 -6.35 -38.26
C GLN A 211 -11.08 -7.56 -38.99
N GLN A 212 -10.49 -8.52 -38.26
CA GLN A 212 -9.99 -9.76 -38.87
C GLN A 212 -11.12 -10.68 -39.36
N THR A 213 -12.25 -10.78 -38.66
CA THR A 213 -13.36 -11.64 -39.08
C THR A 213 -14.07 -11.10 -40.33
N LEU A 214 -14.23 -9.79 -40.47
CA LEU A 214 -14.80 -9.18 -41.69
C LEU A 214 -13.91 -9.36 -42.94
N ASN A 215 -12.59 -9.47 -42.77
CA ASN A 215 -11.64 -9.61 -43.89
C ASN A 215 -11.37 -11.06 -44.33
N ARG A 216 -12.06 -12.05 -43.74
CA ARG A 216 -12.03 -13.45 -44.21
C ARG A 216 -13.01 -13.64 -45.38
N THR A 217 -12.59 -13.26 -46.58
CA THR A 217 -13.30 -13.59 -47.83
C THR A 217 -13.43 -15.12 -47.97
N PRO A 218 -14.62 -15.68 -48.27
CA PRO A 218 -14.77 -17.12 -48.45
C PRO A 218 -13.95 -17.58 -49.67
N ALA A 219 -12.96 -18.45 -49.43
CA ALA A 219 -12.19 -19.07 -50.50
C ALA A 219 -13.09 -20.01 -51.32
N ARG A 220 -12.95 -19.94 -52.65
CA ARG A 220 -13.78 -20.68 -53.62
C ARG A 220 -13.81 -22.17 -53.33
N THR A 221 -15.02 -22.73 -53.28
CA THR A 221 -15.26 -24.18 -53.28
C THR A 221 -14.80 -24.79 -54.60
N ALA A 222 -13.77 -25.63 -54.55
CA ALA A 222 -13.44 -26.58 -55.61
C ALA A 222 -13.77 -27.98 -55.09
N GLN A 223 -14.64 -28.71 -55.79
CA GLN A 223 -15.18 -30.00 -55.36
C GLN A 223 -14.20 -31.14 -55.68
N GLN A 224 -13.81 -31.94 -54.68
CA GLN A 224 -13.26 -33.30 -54.86
C GLN A 224 -13.67 -34.23 -53.70
N GLU A 225 -13.99 -35.48 -54.05
CA GLU A 225 -14.44 -36.61 -53.21
C GLU A 225 -13.40 -37.76 -53.31
N ILE A 226 -13.26 -38.82 -52.49
CA ILE A 226 -13.91 -39.38 -51.26
C ILE A 226 -12.83 -40.34 -50.64
N PRO A 227 -12.74 -40.70 -49.32
CA PRO A 227 -13.80 -41.20 -48.41
C PRO A 227 -13.71 -40.65 -46.94
N PRO A 228 -14.50 -41.15 -45.96
CA PRO A 228 -14.43 -40.70 -44.55
C PRO A 228 -13.57 -41.60 -43.63
N SER A 229 -12.91 -41.02 -42.62
CA SER A 229 -12.44 -41.75 -41.43
C SER A 229 -12.71 -41.01 -40.10
N THR A 230 -13.56 -41.65 -39.30
CA THR A 230 -13.60 -41.70 -37.83
C THR A 230 -12.54 -40.90 -37.05
N ASN A 231 -12.94 -39.75 -36.48
CA ASN A 231 -13.25 -39.63 -35.04
C ASN A 231 -13.71 -38.22 -34.69
N LYS A 232 -15.01 -38.03 -34.46
CA LYS A 232 -15.53 -36.81 -33.83
C LYS A 232 -15.41 -36.96 -32.32
N VAL A 233 -14.31 -36.48 -31.75
CA VAL A 233 -14.25 -36.20 -30.31
C VAL A 233 -15.18 -34.99 -30.08
N PRO A 234 -16.17 -35.05 -29.17
CA PRO A 234 -17.01 -33.90 -28.88
C PRO A 234 -16.17 -32.81 -28.22
N PHE A 235 -16.23 -31.58 -28.72
CA PHE A 235 -15.62 -30.43 -28.05
C PHE A 235 -16.49 -30.09 -26.83
N TYR A 236 -15.98 -30.37 -25.63
CA TYR A 236 -16.71 -30.13 -24.38
C TYR A 236 -16.46 -28.69 -23.91
N ASN A 237 -17.46 -27.83 -24.09
CA ASN A 237 -17.42 -26.44 -23.63
C ASN A 237 -17.81 -26.37 -22.14
N TRP A 238 -16.81 -26.38 -21.25
CA TRP A 238 -17.01 -26.52 -19.79
C TRP A 238 -17.25 -25.19 -19.05
N LEU A 239 -17.47 -24.08 -19.77
CA LEU A 239 -17.51 -22.73 -19.23
C LEU A 239 -18.92 -22.12 -19.07
N GLU A 240 -19.97 -22.94 -19.20
CA GLU A 240 -21.37 -22.51 -18.99
C GLU A 240 -21.89 -22.73 -17.55
N GLU A 241 -21.11 -23.33 -16.64
CA GLU A 241 -21.63 -23.84 -15.35
C GLU A 241 -20.99 -23.23 -14.08
N ARG A 242 -20.61 -21.95 -14.12
CA ARG A 242 -20.27 -21.13 -12.93
C ARG A 242 -20.71 -19.67 -13.07
N GLU A 243 -22.02 -19.47 -13.03
CA GLU A 243 -22.62 -18.29 -12.37
C GLU A 243 -22.89 -18.62 -10.89
#